data_AF-A0A3T0DDZ8-F1
#
_entry.id   AF-A0A3T0DDZ8-F1
#
_cell.length_a   1.000
_cell.length_b   1.000
_cell.length_c   1.000
_cell.angle_alpha   90.00
_cell.angle_beta   90.00
_cell.angle_gamma   90.00
#
_symmetry.space_group_name_H-M   'P 1'
#
loop_
_entity.id
_entity.type
_entity.pdbx_description
1 polymer ?
#
loop_
_entity_poly.entity_id
_entity_poly.type
_entity_poly.pdbx_seq_one_letter_code
_entity_poly.pdbx_strand_id
1 'polypeptide(L)'
;MDPPGRDRCRQQTWQVHRRISRTARTTTADSPAGARERGPAPCCRVSVTGEPAVKRLYPLVRELAADGIPVAVSCRVLKLSRQPYYRWLAAPVPEAEVAEAYRANALFDAHRDDPEFGYRYLADEAESAGQPMAVRTAWRLCSSNAWFSAFGKGRAKNGKKPGPPVHDDLCAFVDADGRTRHEFHADAPNQLWLTDISEHHTGEGKLYLCAVKDAYSSRIVGYSISSRMKARLAVDALEMAVARRGDVAGCKTHSDYAEVFVNPRNPCLS
;
A
#
# COMPACT_ATOMS: atom_id res chain seq x y z
N MET A 1 -39.76 11.69 26.09
CA MET A 1 -39.97 10.77 24.96
C MET A 1 -39.31 11.39 23.74
N ASP A 2 -38.08 10.97 23.46
CA ASP A 2 -37.43 10.76 22.15
C ASP A 2 -36.00 10.22 22.43
N PRO A 3 -35.39 9.42 21.54
CA PRO A 3 -34.33 8.45 21.89
C PRO A 3 -32.90 8.99 21.68
N PRO A 4 -31.88 8.46 22.39
CA PRO A 4 -30.50 8.42 21.89
C PRO A 4 -30.33 7.14 21.04
N GLY A 5 -29.62 7.06 19.93
CA GLY A 5 -28.38 7.71 19.53
C GLY A 5 -27.47 6.58 19.02
N ARG A 6 -27.36 6.42 17.70
CA ARG A 6 -26.60 5.34 17.04
C ARG A 6 -25.10 5.59 17.20
N ASP A 7 -24.42 4.77 18.00
CA ASP A 7 -22.95 4.73 18.05
C ASP A 7 -22.39 3.78 16.98
N ARG A 8 -21.76 4.39 15.97
CA ARG A 8 -20.91 3.74 14.97
C ARG A 8 -19.56 3.42 15.61
N CYS A 9 -19.38 2.18 16.06
CA CYS A 9 -18.08 1.68 16.51
C CYS A 9 -17.12 1.55 15.30
N ARG A 10 -16.08 2.39 15.31
CA ARG A 10 -14.99 2.43 14.34
C ARG A 10 -14.16 1.15 14.45
N GLN A 11 -14.00 0.48 13.32
CA GLN A 11 -12.98 -0.53 13.08
C GLN A 11 -11.59 0.13 13.11
N GLN A 12 -10.75 -0.20 14.09
CA GLN A 12 -9.29 0.01 14.06
C GLN A 12 -8.65 -1.33 13.67
N THR A 13 -8.23 -1.51 12.42
CA THR A 13 -6.86 -1.27 11.90
C THR A 13 -5.75 -1.95 12.71
N TRP A 14 -5.49 -3.23 12.41
CA TRP A 14 -4.19 -3.86 12.63
C TRP A 14 -3.27 -3.56 11.44
N GLN A 15 -2.67 -2.37 11.42
CA GLN A 15 -1.47 -2.05 10.62
C GLN A 15 -0.77 -0.85 11.24
N VAL A 16 0.02 -1.03 12.30
CA VAL A 16 1.22 -0.20 12.55
C VAL A 16 2.14 -1.04 13.44
N HIS A 17 3.32 -1.41 12.95
CA HIS A 17 4.60 -1.38 13.68
C HIS A 17 5.70 -1.90 12.74
N ARG A 18 6.09 -1.06 11.78
CA ARG A 18 7.41 -1.14 11.14
C ARG A 18 7.98 0.27 10.98
N ARG A 19 8.48 0.82 12.09
CA ARG A 19 9.57 1.80 12.09
C ARG A 19 10.17 1.83 13.49
N ILE A 20 11.46 1.53 13.58
CA ILE A 20 12.53 2.30 14.26
C ILE A 20 13.73 1.37 14.40
N SER A 21 14.76 1.64 13.58
CA SER A 21 16.16 1.60 14.02
C SER A 21 17.03 2.19 12.92
N ARG A 22 17.15 3.52 12.91
CA ARG A 22 18.37 4.20 12.46
C ARG A 22 18.65 5.32 13.46
N THR A 23 19.59 5.06 14.37
CA THR A 23 20.25 6.10 15.14
C THR A 23 21.76 5.90 14.99
N ALA A 24 22.39 7.01 14.60
CA ALA A 24 23.77 7.41 14.80
C ALA A 24 24.91 6.48 14.36
N ARG A 25 25.63 6.91 13.33
CA ARG A 25 27.10 6.89 13.36
C ARG A 25 27.60 8.30 13.03
N THR A 26 28.16 8.95 14.03
CA THR A 26 28.97 10.17 13.91
C THR A 26 30.41 9.73 14.07
N THR A 27 31.28 10.07 13.11
CA THR A 27 32.69 10.41 13.34
C THR A 27 33.27 11.05 12.08
N THR A 28 33.55 12.36 12.23
CA THR A 28 34.73 13.12 11.78
C THR A 28 35.16 13.15 10.31
N ALA A 29 34.91 14.34 9.73
CA ALA A 29 35.76 15.18 8.88
C ALA A 29 37.00 14.57 8.21
N ASP A 30 37.04 14.70 6.87
CA ASP A 30 38.06 15.52 6.21
C ASP A 30 37.51 16.09 4.90
N SER A 31 37.79 17.37 4.65
CA SER A 31 37.60 18.07 3.37
C SER A 31 38.97 18.56 2.90
N PRO A 32 39.23 18.64 1.59
CA PRO A 32 38.98 19.94 0.96
C PRO A 32 38.44 19.90 -0.49
N ALA A 33 37.65 20.94 -0.77
CA ALA A 33 37.62 21.80 -1.95
C ALA A 33 37.67 21.19 -3.37
N GLY A 34 36.59 21.43 -4.12
CA GLY A 34 36.53 21.29 -5.58
C GLY A 34 35.16 21.71 -6.11
N ALA A 35 34.89 23.01 -6.07
CA ALA A 35 33.66 23.62 -6.59
C ALA A 35 33.45 23.30 -8.08
N ARG A 36 32.31 22.69 -8.40
CA ARG A 36 31.61 22.87 -9.69
C ARG A 36 30.12 22.89 -9.41
N GLU A 37 29.56 24.09 -9.45
CA GLU A 37 28.13 24.34 -9.58
C GLU A 37 27.60 23.52 -10.78
N ARG A 38 26.73 22.55 -10.50
CA ARG A 38 25.87 21.96 -11.52
C ARG A 38 24.53 22.66 -11.39
N GLY A 39 24.22 23.47 -12.39
CA GLY A 39 22.91 24.10 -12.53
C GLY A 39 21.77 23.07 -12.53
N PRO A 40 20.53 23.52 -12.27
CA PRO A 40 19.38 22.64 -12.15
C PRO A 40 19.20 21.81 -13.42
N ALA A 41 19.08 20.49 -13.24
CA ALA A 41 18.77 19.56 -14.31
C ALA A 41 17.43 19.96 -14.98
N PRO A 42 17.31 19.83 -16.31
CA PRO A 42 16.09 20.18 -17.01
C PRO A 42 14.93 19.33 -16.47
N CYS A 43 13.91 19.99 -15.93
CA CYS A 43 12.68 19.31 -15.53
C CYS A 43 12.15 18.55 -16.75
N CYS A 44 12.03 17.24 -16.60
CA CYS A 44 11.31 16.40 -17.54
C CYS A 44 9.89 16.96 -17.56
N ARG A 45 9.52 17.68 -18.62
CA ARG A 45 8.19 18.27 -18.76
C ARG A 45 7.19 17.12 -18.88
N VAL A 46 6.61 16.70 -17.76
CA VAL A 46 5.54 15.72 -17.73
C VAL A 46 4.41 16.26 -18.58
N SER A 47 4.05 15.53 -19.63
CA SER A 47 2.97 15.91 -20.53
C SER A 47 1.66 15.53 -19.84
N VAL A 48 0.82 16.52 -19.54
CA VAL A 48 -0.54 16.27 -19.05
C VAL A 48 -1.29 15.48 -20.13
N THR A 49 -1.47 14.19 -19.90
CA THR A 49 -2.12 13.28 -20.83
C THR A 49 -3.62 13.53 -20.83
N GLY A 50 -4.09 14.32 -21.81
CA GLY A 50 -5.52 14.53 -21.99
C GLY A 50 -5.98 15.71 -22.84
N GLU A 51 -5.09 16.41 -23.56
CA GLU A 51 -5.58 17.47 -24.46
C GLU A 51 -6.46 16.87 -25.59
N PRO A 52 -7.68 17.39 -25.83
CA PRO A 52 -8.47 16.96 -26.98
C PRO A 52 -7.65 17.22 -28.25
N ALA A 53 -7.57 16.21 -29.13
CA ALA A 53 -6.69 16.22 -30.31
C ALA A 53 -6.78 17.50 -31.18
N VAL A 54 -7.93 18.17 -31.11
CA VAL A 54 -8.26 19.43 -31.78
C VAL A 54 -7.45 20.63 -31.26
N LYS A 55 -7.15 20.71 -29.96
CA LYS A 55 -6.38 21.83 -29.36
C LYS A 55 -4.92 21.86 -29.82
N ARG A 56 -4.32 20.68 -30.03
CA ARG A 56 -2.93 20.56 -30.50
C ARG A 56 -2.67 21.17 -31.88
N LEU A 57 -3.72 21.40 -32.66
CA LEU A 57 -3.64 21.98 -34.01
C LEU A 57 -3.77 23.51 -34.01
N TYR A 58 -4.20 24.15 -32.90
CA TYR A 58 -4.35 25.60 -32.84
C TYR A 58 -3.03 26.40 -32.90
N PRO A 59 -1.90 25.92 -32.35
CA PRO A 59 -0.60 26.57 -32.57
C PRO A 59 -0.24 26.68 -34.06
N LEU A 60 -0.51 25.63 -34.84
CA LEU A 60 -0.29 25.64 -36.29
C LEU A 60 -1.17 26.68 -37.00
N VAL A 61 -2.45 26.81 -36.62
CA VAL A 61 -3.34 27.85 -37.18
C VAL A 61 -2.82 29.25 -36.87
N ARG A 62 -2.24 29.46 -35.69
CA ARG A 62 -1.65 30.74 -35.28
C ARG A 62 -0.41 31.07 -36.12
N GLU A 63 0.46 30.10 -36.37
CA GLU A 63 1.66 30.26 -37.20
C GLU A 63 1.28 30.60 -38.66
N LEU A 64 0.36 29.85 -39.26
CA LEU A 64 -0.13 30.14 -40.62
C LEU A 64 -0.77 31.53 -40.72
N ALA A 65 -1.47 31.98 -39.67
CA ALA A 65 -2.03 33.33 -39.62
C ALA A 65 -0.96 34.42 -39.55
N ALA A 66 0.18 34.16 -38.89
CA ALA A 66 1.33 35.06 -38.88
C ALA A 66 2.00 35.15 -40.26
N ASP A 67 1.98 34.06 -41.03
CA ASP A 67 2.45 34.01 -42.43
C ASP A 67 1.45 34.63 -43.43
N GLY A 68 0.38 35.26 -42.96
CA GLY A 68 -0.61 35.96 -43.79
C GLY A 68 -1.73 35.07 -44.34
N ILE A 69 -1.81 33.79 -43.96
CA ILE A 69 -2.88 32.90 -44.38
C ILE A 69 -4.13 33.18 -43.52
N PRO A 70 -5.30 33.48 -44.12
CA PRO A 70 -6.50 33.76 -43.33
C PRO A 70 -6.90 32.58 -42.44
N VAL A 71 -7.16 32.85 -41.15
CA VAL A 71 -7.60 31.84 -40.16
C VAL A 71 -8.79 31.01 -40.66
N ALA A 72 -9.71 31.62 -41.40
CA ALA A 72 -10.87 30.92 -41.97
C ALA A 72 -10.48 29.81 -42.97
N VAL A 73 -9.38 30.00 -43.72
CA VAL A 73 -8.85 29.01 -44.66
C VAL A 73 -8.19 27.87 -43.89
N SER A 74 -7.30 28.19 -42.96
CA SER A 74 -6.59 27.21 -42.12
C SER A 74 -7.56 26.35 -41.30
N CYS A 75 -8.55 26.96 -40.65
CA CYS A 75 -9.58 26.21 -39.91
C CYS A 75 -10.41 25.32 -40.83
N ARG A 76 -10.73 25.75 -42.06
CA ARG A 76 -11.49 24.94 -43.02
C ARG A 76 -10.70 23.72 -43.48
N VAL A 77 -9.42 23.90 -43.82
CA VAL A 77 -8.51 22.82 -44.26
C VAL A 77 -8.30 21.79 -43.16
N LEU A 78 -8.09 22.25 -41.92
CA LEU A 78 -7.86 21.39 -40.76
C LEU A 78 -9.17 20.86 -40.13
N LYS A 79 -10.33 21.18 -40.73
CA LYS A 79 -11.68 20.81 -40.25
C LYS A 79 -11.94 21.22 -38.79
N LEU A 80 -11.49 22.42 -38.42
CA LEU A 80 -11.63 23.03 -37.10
C LEU A 80 -12.75 24.08 -37.10
N SER A 81 -13.42 24.25 -35.96
CA SER A 81 -14.35 25.37 -35.75
C SER A 81 -13.58 26.65 -35.37
N ARG A 82 -14.03 27.79 -35.91
CA ARG A 82 -13.40 29.11 -35.66
C ARG A 82 -13.62 29.62 -34.23
N GLN A 83 -14.80 29.38 -33.65
CA GLN A 83 -15.14 29.89 -32.32
C GLN A 83 -14.22 29.32 -31.21
N PRO A 84 -13.96 28.00 -31.14
CA PRO A 84 -12.98 27.43 -30.21
C PRO A 84 -11.55 27.94 -30.40
N TYR A 85 -11.11 28.19 -31.64
CA TYR A 85 -9.78 28.74 -31.91
C TYR A 85 -9.60 30.12 -31.27
N TYR A 86 -10.56 31.03 -31.47
CA TYR A 86 -10.46 32.37 -30.87
C TYR A 86 -10.57 32.34 -29.33
N ARG A 87 -11.35 31.40 -28.76
CA ARG A 87 -11.35 31.17 -27.31
C ARG A 87 -10.00 30.69 -26.79
N TRP A 88 -9.34 29.78 -27.52
CA TRP A 88 -8.00 29.33 -27.20
C TRP A 88 -6.97 30.45 -27.38
N LEU A 89 -7.09 31.30 -28.40
CA LEU A 89 -6.15 32.40 -28.63
C LEU A 89 -6.12 33.40 -27.47
N ALA A 90 -7.24 33.61 -26.80
CA ALA A 90 -7.33 34.48 -25.62
C ALA A 90 -6.66 33.87 -24.37
N ALA A 91 -6.68 32.55 -24.22
CA ALA A 91 -6.04 31.83 -23.12
C ALA A 91 -5.50 30.47 -23.60
N PRO A 92 -4.31 30.45 -24.23
CA PRO A 92 -3.77 29.24 -24.85
C PRO A 92 -3.47 28.12 -23.85
N VAL A 93 -3.06 28.50 -22.64
CA VAL A 93 -2.84 27.62 -21.50
C VAL A 93 -3.70 28.13 -20.34
N PRO A 94 -4.82 27.46 -20.01
CA PRO A 94 -5.65 27.88 -18.89
C PRO A 94 -4.99 27.53 -17.55
N GLU A 95 -5.32 28.28 -16.51
CA GLU A 95 -4.81 28.07 -15.14
C GLU A 95 -5.03 26.63 -14.63
N ALA A 96 -6.15 26.02 -15.01
CA ALA A 96 -6.45 24.63 -14.65
C ALA A 96 -5.42 23.62 -15.22
N GLU A 97 -4.89 23.88 -16.41
CA GLU A 97 -3.89 23.02 -17.06
C GLU A 97 -2.51 23.19 -16.42
N VAL A 98 -2.18 24.43 -16.02
CA VAL A 98 -0.99 24.72 -15.21
C VAL A 98 -1.05 24.01 -13.87
N ALA A 99 -2.19 24.10 -13.16
CA ALA A 99 -2.39 23.40 -11.89
C ALA A 99 -2.35 21.88 -12.03
N GLU A 100 -2.88 21.33 -13.13
CA GLU A 100 -2.79 19.89 -13.43
C GLU A 100 -1.34 19.45 -13.69
N ALA A 101 -0.55 20.27 -14.40
CA ALA A 101 0.87 20.01 -14.61
C ALA A 101 1.66 20.01 -13.30
N TYR A 102 1.42 20.97 -12.39
CA TYR A 102 2.07 20.99 -11.07
C TYR A 102 1.71 19.76 -10.23
N ARG A 103 0.44 19.35 -10.24
CA ARG A 103 0.00 18.12 -9.57
C ARG A 103 0.65 16.87 -10.16
N ALA A 104 0.75 16.79 -11.48
CA ALA A 104 1.41 15.67 -12.15
C ALA A 104 2.90 15.60 -11.78
N ASN A 105 3.60 16.74 -11.72
CA ASN A 105 4.99 16.80 -11.27
C ASN A 105 5.14 16.33 -9.82
N ALA A 106 4.29 16.80 -8.91
CA ALA A 106 4.33 16.37 -7.51
C ALA A 106 4.10 14.86 -7.34
N LEU A 107 3.14 14.29 -8.08
CA LEU A 107 2.90 12.84 -8.09
C LEU A 107 4.08 12.06 -8.68
N PHE A 108 4.72 12.61 -9.73
CA PHE A 108 5.91 12.00 -10.34
C PHE A 108 7.08 11.97 -9.36
N ASP A 109 7.35 13.08 -8.68
CA ASP A 109 8.43 13.19 -7.70
C ASP A 109 8.19 12.25 -6.52
N ALA A 110 6.97 12.22 -5.97
CA ALA A 110 6.61 11.29 -4.91
C ALA A 110 6.78 9.82 -5.35
N HIS A 111 6.39 9.48 -6.58
CA HIS A 111 6.54 8.11 -7.10
C HIS A 111 7.99 7.74 -7.37
N ARG A 112 8.82 8.71 -7.77
CA ARG A 112 10.26 8.51 -7.95
C ARG A 112 10.96 8.29 -6.61
N ASP A 113 10.54 8.98 -5.56
CA ASP A 113 11.11 8.85 -4.22
C ASP A 113 10.72 7.52 -3.56
N ASP A 114 9.46 7.10 -3.71
CA ASP A 114 8.99 5.78 -3.27
C ASP A 114 8.09 5.10 -4.32
N PRO A 115 8.67 4.21 -5.17
CA PRO A 115 7.91 3.45 -6.16
C PRO A 115 6.93 2.45 -5.56
N GLU A 116 7.01 2.15 -4.25
CA GLU A 116 6.12 1.22 -3.57
C GLU A 116 4.74 1.83 -3.32
N PHE A 117 4.66 3.17 -3.33
CA PHE A 117 3.43 3.88 -3.00
C PHE A 117 2.36 3.75 -4.09
N GLY A 118 1.13 3.46 -3.64
CA GLY A 118 -0.06 3.55 -4.48
C GLY A 118 -0.56 4.99 -4.59
N TYR A 119 -1.43 5.25 -5.57
CA TYR A 119 -1.96 6.60 -5.87
C TYR A 119 -2.60 7.36 -4.69
N ARG A 120 -3.01 6.66 -3.62
CA ARG A 120 -3.52 7.29 -2.39
C ARG A 120 -2.38 7.91 -1.58
N TYR A 121 -1.33 7.14 -1.31
CA TYR A 121 -0.14 7.63 -0.63
C TYR A 121 0.57 8.72 -1.44
N LEU A 122 0.63 8.57 -2.77
CA LEU A 122 1.16 9.63 -3.65
C LEU A 122 0.35 10.93 -3.55
N ALA A 123 -0.96 10.86 -3.33
CA ALA A 123 -1.78 12.05 -3.14
C ALA A 123 -1.47 12.77 -1.83
N ASP A 124 -1.22 12.02 -0.75
CA ASP A 124 -0.85 12.57 0.56
C ASP A 124 0.55 13.24 0.51
N GLU A 125 1.50 12.62 -0.20
CA GLU A 125 2.82 13.21 -0.47
C GLU A 125 2.71 14.48 -1.34
N ALA A 126 1.89 14.45 -2.39
CA ALA A 126 1.65 15.62 -3.23
C ALA A 126 0.97 16.77 -2.44
N GLU A 127 0.08 16.46 -1.50
CA GLU A 127 -0.50 17.45 -0.58
C GLU A 127 0.56 18.06 0.33
N SER A 128 1.46 17.22 0.86
CA SER A 128 2.62 17.68 1.67
C SER A 128 3.58 18.56 0.87
N ALA A 129 3.69 18.34 -0.44
CA ALA A 129 4.42 19.19 -1.38
C ALA A 129 3.64 20.44 -1.85
N GLY A 130 2.46 20.71 -1.28
CA GLY A 130 1.65 21.90 -1.57
C GLY A 130 0.75 21.78 -2.80
N GLN A 131 0.52 20.57 -3.31
CA GLN A 131 -0.33 20.29 -4.48
C GLN A 131 -1.53 19.41 -4.10
N PRO A 132 -2.48 19.91 -3.27
CA PRO A 132 -3.64 19.13 -2.88
C PRO A 132 -4.54 18.81 -4.09
N MET A 133 -5.11 17.61 -4.08
CA MET A 133 -6.03 17.16 -5.11
C MET A 133 -6.98 16.08 -4.60
N ALA A 134 -8.13 15.94 -5.28
CA ALA A 134 -9.01 14.82 -5.02
C ALA A 134 -8.32 13.50 -5.37
N VAL A 135 -8.58 12.46 -4.56
CA VAL A 135 -8.05 11.10 -4.76
C VAL A 135 -8.35 10.55 -6.17
N ARG A 136 -9.50 10.89 -6.75
CA ARG A 136 -9.87 10.51 -8.12
C ARG A 136 -9.00 11.18 -9.19
N THR A 137 -8.56 12.41 -8.93
CA THR A 137 -7.63 13.14 -9.81
C THR A 137 -6.25 12.52 -9.76
N ALA A 138 -5.75 12.21 -8.55
CA ALA A 138 -4.49 11.48 -8.39
C ALA A 138 -4.53 10.13 -9.12
N TRP A 139 -5.60 9.36 -8.95
CA TRP A 139 -5.80 8.10 -9.68
C TRP A 139 -5.77 8.30 -11.20
N ARG A 140 -6.51 9.29 -11.72
CA ARG A 140 -6.55 9.58 -13.17
C ARG A 140 -5.16 9.91 -13.70
N LEU A 141 -4.43 10.81 -13.04
CA LEU A 141 -3.08 11.22 -13.42
C LEU A 141 -2.08 10.06 -13.36
N CYS A 142 -2.04 9.31 -12.26
CA CYS A 142 -1.18 8.13 -12.13
C CYS A 142 -1.50 7.07 -13.19
N SER A 143 -2.79 6.80 -13.44
CA SER A 143 -3.24 5.80 -14.42
C SER A 143 -2.86 6.20 -15.84
N SER A 144 -3.09 7.47 -16.23
CA SER A 144 -2.74 7.99 -17.56
C SER A 144 -1.24 8.04 -17.83
N ASN A 145 -0.41 8.16 -16.77
CA ASN A 145 1.06 8.19 -16.88
C ASN A 145 1.72 6.85 -16.49
N ALA A 146 0.94 5.80 -16.24
CA ALA A 146 1.40 4.47 -15.83
C ALA A 146 2.31 4.46 -14.57
N TRP A 147 2.06 5.37 -13.62
CA TRP A 147 2.73 5.41 -12.31
C TRP A 147 1.99 4.50 -11.34
N PHE A 148 2.37 3.22 -11.35
CA PHE A 148 1.78 2.19 -10.51
C PHE A 148 2.75 1.75 -9.43
N SER A 149 2.22 1.42 -8.25
CA SER A 149 3.01 0.82 -7.17
C SER A 149 3.74 -0.43 -7.66
N ALA A 150 5.04 -0.51 -7.38
CA ALA A 150 5.90 -1.65 -7.70
C ALA A 150 5.44 -2.96 -7.02
N PHE A 151 4.69 -2.87 -5.90
CA PHE A 151 4.14 -4.00 -5.17
C PHE A 151 2.75 -4.41 -5.64
N GLY A 152 2.16 -3.66 -6.57
CA GLY A 152 0.89 -3.97 -7.21
C GLY A 152 1.04 -5.04 -8.29
N LYS A 153 1.56 -6.23 -7.97
CA LYS A 153 1.31 -7.39 -8.84
C LYS A 153 -0.20 -7.63 -8.82
N GLY A 154 -0.86 -7.31 -9.93
CA GLY A 154 -2.29 -7.55 -10.10
C GLY A 154 -2.63 -8.95 -9.63
N ARG A 155 -3.73 -9.09 -8.87
CA ARG A 155 -4.24 -10.36 -8.36
C ARG A 155 -4.03 -11.41 -9.44
N ALA A 156 -3.11 -12.35 -9.22
CA ALA A 156 -2.79 -13.34 -10.22
C ALA A 156 -4.13 -13.93 -10.67
N LYS A 157 -4.44 -13.88 -11.98
CA LYS A 157 -5.69 -14.45 -12.51
C LYS A 157 -5.86 -15.93 -12.12
N ASN A 158 -4.75 -16.56 -11.69
CA ASN A 158 -4.65 -17.92 -11.19
C ASN A 158 -4.15 -18.00 -9.74
N GLY A 159 -4.46 -17.02 -8.88
CA GLY A 159 -4.26 -17.19 -7.45
C GLY A 159 -5.07 -18.41 -7.00
N LYS A 160 -4.39 -19.52 -6.69
CA LYS A 160 -5.02 -20.74 -6.17
C LYS A 160 -5.98 -20.31 -5.07
N LYS A 161 -7.29 -20.59 -5.25
CA LYS A 161 -8.25 -20.39 -4.17
C LYS A 161 -7.70 -21.16 -2.96
N PRO A 162 -7.63 -20.55 -1.76
CA PRO A 162 -7.29 -21.29 -0.57
C PRO A 162 -8.16 -22.55 -0.53
N GLY A 163 -7.53 -23.70 -0.26
CA GLY A 163 -8.27 -24.93 -0.08
C GLY A 163 -9.30 -24.77 1.06
N PRO A 164 -10.33 -25.63 1.11
CA PRO A 164 -11.23 -25.65 2.25
C PRO A 164 -10.41 -25.79 3.56
N PRO A 165 -10.78 -25.08 4.63
CA PRO A 165 -10.15 -25.23 5.94
C PRO A 165 -10.13 -26.71 6.33
N VAL A 166 -8.98 -27.19 6.81
CA VAL A 166 -8.82 -28.60 7.23
C VAL A 166 -9.62 -28.90 8.49
N HIS A 167 -9.96 -27.86 9.28
CA HIS A 167 -10.80 -27.94 10.47
C HIS A 167 -11.71 -26.71 10.60
N ASP A 168 -12.72 -26.84 11.46
CA ASP A 168 -13.58 -25.73 11.87
C ASP A 168 -12.74 -24.65 12.54
N ASP A 169 -12.69 -23.47 11.90
CA ASP A 169 -12.08 -22.31 12.52
C ASP A 169 -13.02 -21.78 13.60
N LEU A 170 -12.73 -22.13 14.85
CA LEU A 170 -13.52 -21.73 16.03
C LEU A 170 -13.49 -20.22 16.28
N CYS A 171 -12.63 -19.47 15.57
CA CYS A 171 -12.59 -18.01 15.61
C CYS A 171 -13.36 -17.38 14.43
N ALA A 172 -13.83 -18.17 13.47
CA ALA A 172 -14.56 -17.68 12.30
C ALA A 172 -16.07 -17.55 12.59
N PHE A 173 -16.65 -16.41 12.21
CA PHE A 173 -18.09 -16.18 12.21
C PHE A 173 -18.53 -15.59 10.86
N VAL A 174 -19.77 -15.87 10.45
CA VAL A 174 -20.34 -15.31 9.21
C VAL A 174 -21.08 -14.03 9.57
N ASP A 175 -20.69 -12.91 8.96
CA ASP A 175 -21.38 -11.64 9.14
C ASP A 175 -22.76 -11.63 8.44
N ALA A 176 -23.58 -10.62 8.74
CA ALA A 176 -24.90 -10.45 8.13
C ALA A 176 -24.87 -10.32 6.59
N ASP A 177 -23.71 -10.02 6.01
CA ASP A 177 -23.48 -9.91 4.57
C ASP A 177 -22.98 -11.23 3.94
N GLY A 178 -22.95 -12.32 4.71
CA GLY A 178 -22.50 -13.64 4.27
C GLY A 178 -20.98 -13.78 4.12
N ARG A 179 -20.19 -12.88 4.73
CA ARG A 179 -18.73 -12.91 4.69
C ARG A 179 -18.19 -13.55 5.97
N THR A 180 -17.28 -14.50 5.82
CA THR A 180 -16.51 -15.04 6.94
C THR A 180 -15.56 -13.97 7.48
N ARG A 181 -15.69 -13.65 8.77
CA ARG A 181 -14.78 -12.81 9.54
C ARG A 181 -14.22 -13.61 10.69
N HIS A 182 -13.11 -13.14 11.25
CA HIS A 182 -12.48 -13.77 12.41
C HIS A 182 -12.57 -12.84 13.61
N GLU A 183 -12.97 -13.39 14.75
CA GLU A 183 -12.98 -12.70 16.03
C GLU A 183 -11.84 -13.24 16.91
N PHE A 184 -10.78 -12.46 17.03
CA PHE A 184 -9.63 -12.76 17.88
C PHE A 184 -9.73 -12.02 19.22
N HIS A 185 -10.88 -12.15 19.87
CA HIS A 185 -11.16 -11.54 21.17
C HIS A 185 -11.32 -12.62 22.25
N ALA A 186 -10.88 -12.29 23.46
CA ALA A 186 -11.04 -13.12 24.66
C ALA A 186 -11.37 -12.22 25.85
N ASP A 187 -12.26 -12.67 26.71
CA ASP A 187 -12.73 -11.91 27.88
C ASP A 187 -11.88 -12.17 29.13
N ALA A 188 -11.11 -13.27 29.13
CA ALA A 188 -10.20 -13.63 30.21
C ALA A 188 -8.89 -14.27 29.69
N PRO A 189 -7.80 -14.25 30.48
CA PRO A 189 -6.58 -14.97 30.15
C PRO A 189 -6.83 -16.47 29.91
N ASN A 190 -6.04 -17.09 29.03
CA ASN A 190 -6.09 -18.53 28.72
C ASN A 190 -7.41 -19.03 28.12
N GLN A 191 -8.18 -18.15 27.48
CA GLN A 191 -9.35 -18.56 26.68
C GLN A 191 -9.01 -18.74 25.20
N LEU A 192 -8.14 -17.89 24.66
CA LEU A 192 -7.71 -17.92 23.26
C LEU A 192 -6.21 -17.64 23.16
N TRP A 193 -5.48 -18.59 22.58
CA TRP A 193 -4.09 -18.44 22.20
C TRP A 193 -3.96 -18.38 20.68
N LEU A 194 -3.17 -17.42 20.21
CA LEU A 194 -2.81 -17.24 18.81
C LEU A 194 -1.38 -17.72 18.62
N THR A 195 -1.14 -18.57 17.62
CA THR A 195 0.20 -19.03 17.26
C THR A 195 0.61 -18.50 15.90
N ASP A 196 1.83 -17.98 15.83
CA ASP A 196 2.44 -17.54 14.57
C ASP A 196 3.84 -18.14 14.43
N ILE A 197 4.18 -18.52 13.19
CA ILE A 197 5.52 -18.98 12.81
C ILE A 197 6.13 -17.94 11.88
N SER A 198 7.19 -17.31 12.37
CA SER A 198 7.93 -16.28 11.64
C SER A 198 9.30 -16.82 11.18
N GLU A 199 9.64 -16.59 9.91
CA GLU A 199 10.98 -16.86 9.35
C GLU A 199 11.87 -15.61 9.45
N HIS A 200 13.05 -15.78 10.03
CA HIS A 200 14.07 -14.74 10.16
C HIS A 200 15.36 -15.15 9.44
N HIS A 201 15.91 -14.26 8.64
CA HIS A 201 17.21 -14.45 8.00
C HIS A 201 18.33 -13.98 8.92
N THR A 202 19.33 -14.84 9.12
CA THR A 202 20.56 -14.54 9.87
C THR A 202 21.78 -14.72 8.97
N GLY A 203 22.96 -14.28 9.42
CA GLY A 203 24.22 -14.46 8.67
C GLY A 203 24.63 -15.93 8.49
N GLU A 204 24.08 -16.84 9.30
CA GLU A 204 24.40 -18.28 9.31
C GLU A 204 23.30 -19.13 8.66
N GLY A 205 22.20 -18.51 8.23
CA GLY A 205 21.07 -19.20 7.60
C GLY A 205 19.70 -18.74 8.11
N LYS A 206 18.69 -19.55 7.85
CA LYS A 206 17.30 -19.27 8.24
C LYS A 206 17.02 -19.74 9.67
N LEU A 207 16.26 -18.94 10.41
CA LEU A 207 15.79 -19.22 11.76
C LEU A 207 14.27 -19.13 11.78
N TYR A 208 13.61 -20.12 12.36
CA TYR A 208 12.16 -20.16 12.55
C TYR A 208 11.84 -19.93 14.02
N LEU A 209 10.96 -18.97 14.30
CA LEU A 209 10.42 -18.68 15.63
C LEU A 209 8.92 -19.02 15.61
N CYS A 210 8.51 -19.91 16.51
CA CYS A 210 7.10 -20.10 16.84
C CYS A 210 6.80 -19.38 18.14
N ALA A 211 5.81 -18.48 18.15
CA ALA A 211 5.39 -17.77 19.35
C ALA A 211 3.90 -18.03 19.63
N VAL A 212 3.58 -18.24 20.91
CA VAL A 212 2.22 -18.40 21.42
C VAL A 212 1.85 -17.13 22.17
N LYS A 213 0.85 -16.41 21.66
CA LYS A 213 0.34 -15.16 22.24
C LYS A 213 -1.02 -15.38 22.88
N ASP A 214 -1.19 -14.90 24.10
CA ASP A 214 -2.50 -14.84 24.75
C ASP A 214 -3.30 -13.64 24.22
N ALA A 215 -4.49 -13.88 23.66
CA ALA A 215 -5.30 -12.85 23.00
C ALA A 215 -5.80 -11.77 23.98
N TYR A 216 -6.08 -12.14 25.24
CA TYR A 216 -6.53 -11.20 26.26
C TYR A 216 -5.41 -10.26 26.71
N SER A 217 -4.30 -10.82 27.20
CA SER A 217 -3.21 -10.02 27.78
C SER A 217 -2.21 -9.47 26.74
N SER A 218 -2.31 -9.92 25.49
CA SER A 218 -1.32 -9.68 24.44
C SER A 218 0.12 -10.09 24.78
N ARG A 219 0.30 -10.92 25.81
CA ARG A 219 1.62 -11.42 26.24
C ARG A 219 1.99 -12.69 25.49
N ILE A 220 3.29 -12.85 25.23
CA ILE A 220 3.84 -14.11 24.74
C ILE A 220 3.93 -15.09 25.91
N VAL A 221 3.15 -16.15 25.85
CA VAL A 221 3.06 -17.17 26.91
C VAL A 221 4.04 -18.30 26.68
N GLY A 222 4.40 -18.61 25.43
CA GLY A 222 5.40 -19.61 25.08
C GLY A 222 6.06 -19.27 23.73
N TYR A 223 7.27 -19.78 23.52
CA TYR A 223 7.95 -19.67 22.24
C TYR A 223 8.96 -20.81 22.05
N SER A 224 9.29 -21.12 20.80
CA SER A 224 10.38 -22.03 20.46
C SER A 224 11.09 -21.54 19.20
N ILE A 225 12.38 -21.86 19.09
CA ILE A 225 13.25 -21.40 18.00
C ILE A 225 13.99 -22.61 17.41
N SER A 226 14.03 -22.72 16.08
CA SER A 226 14.78 -23.78 15.40
C SER A 226 15.29 -23.34 14.03
N SER A 227 16.34 -23.98 13.54
CA SER A 227 16.84 -23.77 12.17
C SER A 227 16.00 -24.46 11.09
N ARG A 228 15.01 -25.27 11.49
CA ARG A 228 14.09 -25.96 10.56
C ARG A 228 12.64 -25.82 11.02
N MET A 229 11.75 -25.55 10.06
CA MET A 229 10.30 -25.56 10.28
C MET A 229 9.80 -27.02 10.41
N LYS A 230 9.66 -27.50 11.64
CA LYS A 230 9.12 -28.83 12.00
C LYS A 230 8.00 -28.68 13.02
N ALA A 231 7.07 -29.63 13.10
CA ALA A 231 6.00 -29.55 14.11
C ALA A 231 6.49 -29.54 15.55
N ARG A 232 7.66 -30.13 15.86
CA ARG A 232 8.26 -30.00 17.19
C ARG A 232 8.42 -28.54 17.62
N LEU A 233 8.74 -27.63 16.70
CA LEU A 233 8.81 -26.20 16.98
C LEU A 233 7.49 -25.66 17.57
N ALA A 234 6.37 -26.10 17.01
CA ALA A 234 5.04 -25.74 17.47
C ALA A 234 4.68 -26.41 18.81
N VAL A 235 4.97 -27.70 18.94
CA VAL A 235 4.73 -28.48 20.17
C VAL A 235 5.52 -27.90 21.34
N ASP A 236 6.83 -27.68 21.18
CA ASP A 236 7.71 -27.13 22.21
C ASP A 236 7.22 -25.75 22.70
N ALA A 237 6.74 -24.91 21.76
CA ALA A 237 6.22 -23.59 22.10
C ALA A 237 4.91 -23.68 22.91
N LEU A 238 4.06 -24.66 22.60
CA LEU A 238 2.81 -24.90 23.32
C LEU A 238 3.06 -25.53 24.69
N GLU A 239 3.94 -26.52 24.78
CA GLU A 239 4.36 -27.13 26.06
C GLU A 239 4.94 -26.08 27.00
N MET A 240 5.77 -25.15 26.49
CA MET A 240 6.26 -24.01 27.25
C MET A 240 5.13 -23.10 27.76
N ALA A 241 4.11 -22.86 26.92
CA ALA A 241 2.96 -22.03 27.30
C ALA A 241 2.13 -22.69 28.41
N VAL A 242 1.86 -24.00 28.29
CA VAL A 242 1.15 -24.80 29.30
C VAL A 242 1.93 -24.80 30.61
N ALA A 243 3.23 -25.09 30.58
CA ALA A 243 4.08 -25.14 31.77
C ALA A 243 4.12 -23.80 32.53
N ARG A 244 4.01 -22.66 31.83
CA ARG A 244 4.01 -21.32 32.44
C ARG A 244 2.65 -20.88 32.97
N ARG A 245 1.55 -21.39 32.41
CA ARG A 245 0.18 -20.96 32.76
C ARG A 245 -0.55 -21.93 33.68
N GLY A 246 -0.08 -23.17 33.80
CA GLY A 246 -0.69 -24.19 34.65
C GLY A 246 -1.93 -24.79 33.99
N ASP A 247 -3.07 -24.73 34.68
CA ASP A 247 -4.33 -25.25 34.13
C ASP A 247 -4.86 -24.36 33.00
N VAL A 248 -4.97 -24.96 31.82
CA VAL A 248 -5.42 -24.33 30.57
C VAL A 248 -6.53 -25.16 29.90
N ALA A 249 -7.21 -26.01 30.68
CA ALA A 249 -8.33 -26.81 30.19
C ALA A 249 -9.41 -25.90 29.57
N GLY A 250 -9.72 -26.11 28.29
CA GLY A 250 -10.68 -25.31 27.53
C GLY A 250 -10.09 -24.12 26.77
N CYS A 251 -8.78 -23.88 26.84
CA CYS A 251 -8.13 -22.85 26.02
C CYS A 251 -8.17 -23.22 24.54
N LYS A 252 -8.75 -22.35 23.72
CA LYS A 252 -8.73 -22.50 22.26
C LYS A 252 -7.39 -22.03 21.71
N THR A 253 -6.83 -22.78 20.76
CA THR A 253 -5.60 -22.37 20.06
C THR A 253 -5.91 -22.19 18.59
N HIS A 254 -5.58 -21.03 18.04
CA HIS A 254 -5.74 -20.70 16.63
C HIS A 254 -4.36 -20.56 15.97
N SER A 255 -4.20 -21.14 14.78
CA SER A 255 -2.97 -21.11 14.00
C SER A 255 -3.25 -20.86 12.53
N ASP A 256 -2.55 -19.87 11.96
CA ASP A 256 -2.59 -19.58 10.52
C ASP A 256 -1.77 -20.59 9.68
N TYR A 257 -1.03 -21.50 10.33
CA TYR A 257 -0.14 -22.49 9.70
C TYR A 257 -0.61 -23.94 9.92
N ALA A 258 -1.79 -24.26 9.37
CA ALA A 258 -2.43 -25.58 9.54
C ALA A 258 -1.53 -26.78 9.17
N GLU A 259 -0.63 -26.66 8.19
CA GLU A 259 0.22 -27.79 7.76
C GLU A 259 1.19 -28.29 8.85
N VAL A 260 1.66 -27.40 9.73
CA VAL A 260 2.63 -27.74 10.78
C VAL A 260 1.94 -28.20 12.06
N PHE A 261 0.77 -27.64 12.37
CA PHE A 261 0.02 -27.93 13.60
C PHE A 261 -0.98 -29.09 13.46
N VAL A 262 -1.33 -29.49 12.24
CA VAL A 262 -2.50 -30.34 11.99
C VAL A 262 -2.22 -31.55 11.09
N ASN A 263 -0.96 -31.86 10.81
CA ASN A 263 -0.64 -33.02 9.99
C ASN A 263 -0.80 -34.33 10.80
N PRO A 264 -1.78 -35.21 10.50
CA PRO A 264 -1.99 -36.46 11.23
C PRO A 264 -0.86 -37.48 11.04
N ARG A 265 0.05 -37.24 10.08
CA ARG A 265 1.28 -38.04 9.90
C ARG A 265 2.42 -37.57 10.80
N ASN A 266 2.19 -36.57 11.66
CA ASN A 266 3.23 -36.08 12.55
C ASN A 266 3.26 -36.90 13.84
N PRO A 267 4.33 -37.67 14.10
CA PRO A 267 4.43 -38.48 15.31
C PRO A 267 4.57 -37.66 16.60
N CYS A 268 4.64 -36.33 16.51
CA CYS A 268 4.71 -35.43 17.66
C CYS A 268 3.34 -34.86 18.07
N LEU A 269 2.28 -35.16 17.29
CA LEU A 269 0.90 -34.67 17.54
C LEU A 269 -0.06 -35.82 17.89
N SER A 270 0.46 -37.02 18.13
CA SER A 270 -0.27 -38.23 18.54
C SER A 270 -0.07 -38.52 20.03
#